data_AF-A0A1B7WFN2-F1
#
_entry.id   AF-A0A1B7WFN2-F1
#
_cell.length_a   1.000
_cell.length_b   1.000
_cell.length_c   1.000
_cell.angle_alpha   90.00
_cell.angle_beta   90.00
_cell.angle_gamma   90.00
#
_symmetry.space_group_name_H-M   'P 1'
#
loop_
_entity.id
_entity.type
_entity.pdbx_description
1 polymer ?
#
loop_
_entity_poly.entity_id
_entity_poly.type
_entity_poly.pdbx_seq_one_letter_code
_entity_poly.pdbx_strand_id
1 'polypeptide(L)' 'YPIGSGVTEAACKTLVKQRLCCSGMRWKEKGAGIILSLRALVLTKERWSQFWAKLDQYGFPVEP' A
#
# COMPACT_ATOMS: atom_id res chain seq x y z
N TYR A 1 12.31 -12.57 17.81
CA TYR A 1 12.80 -11.79 16.66
C TYR A 1 12.34 -12.51 15.40
N PRO A 2 11.40 -12.02 14.59
CA PRO A 2 11.18 -12.65 13.29
C PRO A 2 12.08 -11.95 12.27
N ILE A 3 13.16 -12.66 11.90
CA ILE A 3 13.91 -12.45 10.65
C ILE A 3 12.88 -12.56 9.52
N GLY A 4 12.88 -11.59 8.60
CA GLY A 4 12.12 -11.54 7.33
C GLY A 4 10.98 -12.55 7.18
N SER A 5 9.80 -12.22 7.70
CA SER A 5 8.58 -12.98 7.42
C SER A 5 8.29 -12.87 5.93
N GLY A 6 8.23 -13.99 5.20
CA GLY A 6 8.13 -14.00 3.72
C GLY A 6 7.01 -13.13 3.12
N VAL A 7 6.00 -12.76 3.90
CA VAL A 7 4.99 -11.74 3.55
C VAL A 7 5.57 -10.33 3.36
N THR A 8 6.52 -9.90 4.19
CA THR A 8 7.17 -8.58 4.08
C THR A 8 8.13 -8.55 2.89
N GLU A 9 8.87 -9.63 2.65
CA GLU A 9 9.76 -9.76 1.50
C GLU A 9 8.97 -9.87 0.18
N ALA A 10 7.86 -10.61 0.17
CA ALA A 10 6.95 -10.66 -0.98
C ALA A 10 6.34 -9.29 -1.27
N ALA A 11 5.96 -8.53 -0.23
CA ALA A 11 5.48 -7.15 -0.37
C ALA A 11 6.57 -6.24 -0.99
N CYS A 12 7.80 -6.23 -0.49
CA CYS A 12 8.88 -5.44 -1.08
C CYS A 12 9.18 -5.86 -2.53
N LYS A 13 9.15 -7.15 -2.85
CA LYS A 13 9.40 -7.66 -4.21
C LYS A 13 8.28 -7.35 -5.19
N THR A 14 7.02 -7.35 -4.75
CA THR A 14 5.86 -7.17 -5.66
C THR A 14 5.30 -5.75 -5.64
N LEU A 15 5.25 -5.08 -4.49
CA LEU A 15 4.76 -3.71 -4.37
C LEU A 15 5.83 -2.70 -4.77
N VAL A 16 7.01 -2.77 -4.16
CA VAL A 16 8.05 -1.75 -4.34
C VAL A 16 8.76 -1.96 -5.68
N LYS A 17 9.31 -3.15 -5.93
CA LYS A 17 10.09 -3.41 -7.16
C LYS A 17 9.24 -3.29 -8.44
N GLN A 18 8.06 -3.91 -8.50
CA GLN A 18 7.26 -3.87 -9.74
C GLN A 18 6.59 -2.52 -10.01
N ARG A 19 6.48 -1.63 -9.02
CA ARG A 19 5.84 -0.32 -9.23
C ARG A 19 6.82 0.84 -9.24
N LEU A 20 7.91 0.77 -8.50
CA LEU A 20 8.86 1.88 -8.43
C LEU A 20 10.06 1.70 -9.35
N CYS A 21 10.37 0.48 -9.83
CA CYS A 21 11.54 0.21 -10.66
C CYS A 21 11.25 -0.07 -12.14
N CYS A 22 10.04 0.24 -12.65
CA CYS A 22 9.81 0.16 -14.10
C CYS A 22 10.47 1.34 -14.81
N SER A 23 10.95 1.08 -16.04
CA SER A 23 11.63 2.08 -16.86
C SER A 23 10.75 3.31 -17.11
N GLY A 24 11.34 4.50 -17.04
CA GLY A 24 10.66 5.77 -17.30
C GLY A 24 9.77 6.31 -16.17
N MET A 25 9.65 5.60 -15.05
CA MET A 25 8.84 6.08 -13.93
C MET A 25 9.58 7.14 -13.10
N ARG A 26 8.91 8.26 -12.84
CA ARG A 26 9.39 9.32 -11.94
C ARG A 26 8.42 9.44 -10.78
N TRP A 27 8.88 9.11 -9.59
CA TRP A 27 8.10 9.17 -8.38
C TRP A 27 8.57 10.33 -7.49
N LYS A 28 7.64 11.14 -7.01
CA LYS A 28 7.87 12.00 -5.85
C LYS A 28 7.57 11.18 -4.59
N GLU A 29 8.28 11.42 -3.49
CA GLU A 29 8.13 10.62 -2.25
C GLU A 29 6.66 10.51 -1.81
N LYS A 30 5.93 11.62 -1.81
CA LYS A 30 4.49 11.65 -1.50
C LYS A 30 3.66 10.74 -2.42
N GLY A 31 3.93 10.77 -3.73
CA GLY A 31 3.21 9.97 -4.72
C GLY A 31 3.56 8.47 -4.64
N ALA A 32 4.83 8.15 -4.40
CA ALA A 32 5.28 6.78 -4.18
C ALA A 32 4.57 6.17 -2.96
N GLY A 33 4.54 6.89 -1.84
CA GLY A 33 3.89 6.44 -0.62
C GLY A 33 2.39 6.15 -0.79
N ILE A 34 1.66 7.04 -1.47
CA ILE A 34 0.21 6.85 -1.72
C ILE A 34 -0.03 5.60 -2.57
N ILE A 35 0.72 5.42 -3.66
CA ILE A 35 0.54 4.28 -4.56
C ILE A 35 0.92 2.96 -3.88
N LEU A 36 1.98 2.96 -3.07
CA LEU A 36 2.37 1.80 -2.28
C LEU A 36 1.29 1.42 -1.26
N SER A 37 0.75 2.40 -0.53
CA SER A 37 -0.34 2.17 0.44
C SER A 37 -1.59 1.62 -0.23
N LEU A 38 -2.01 2.20 -1.35
CA LEU A 38 -3.17 1.73 -2.10
C LEU A 38 -2.97 0.30 -2.62
N ARG A 39 -1.78 0.00 -3.15
CA ARG A 39 -1.47 -1.33 -3.66
C ARG A 39 -1.37 -2.36 -2.54
N ALA A 40 -0.86 -1.99 -1.36
CA ALA A 40 -0.83 -2.85 -0.19
C ALA A 40 -2.24 -3.26 0.27
N LEU A 41 -3.21 -2.32 0.22
CA LEU A 41 -4.62 -2.60 0.52
C LEU A 41 -5.24 -3.57 -0.49
N VAL A 42 -4.93 -3.42 -1.78
CA VAL A 42 -5.47 -4.29 -2.85
C VAL A 42 -4.85 -5.68 -2.82
N LEU A 43 -3.55 -5.81 -2.55
CA LEU A 43 -2.87 -7.11 -2.54
C LEU A 43 -3.15 -7.92 -1.27
N THR A 44 -3.57 -7.27 -0.18
CA THR A 44 -3.94 -7.99 1.05
C THR A 44 -5.42 -8.33 1.00
N LYS A 45 -5.74 -9.63 0.91
CA LYS A 45 -7.12 -10.13 0.93
C LYS A 45 -7.87 -9.58 2.16
N GLU A 46 -9.16 -9.25 2.01
CA GLU A 46 -10.03 -8.62 3.02
C GLU A 46 -9.69 -7.17 3.42
N ARG A 47 -8.45 -6.71 3.23
CA ARG A 47 -8.02 -5.39 3.73
C ARG A 47 -8.63 -4.22 2.97
N TRP A 48 -8.88 -4.41 1.67
CA TRP A 48 -9.63 -3.46 0.84
C TRP A 48 -11.05 -3.26 1.37
N SER A 49 -11.77 -4.36 1.65
CA SER A 49 -13.13 -4.33 2.18
C SER A 49 -13.17 -3.71 3.59
N GLN A 50 -12.23 -4.06 4.46
CA GLN A 50 -12.11 -3.46 5.80
C GLN A 50 -11.82 -1.96 5.76
N PHE A 51 -11.01 -1.50 4.81
CA PHE A 51 -10.73 -0.08 4.62
C PHE A 51 -12.01 0.69 4.27
N TRP A 52 -12.79 0.21 3.30
CA TRP A 52 -14.06 0.83 2.94
C TRP A 52 -15.11 0.73 4.04
N ALA A 53 -15.22 -0.41 4.73
CA ALA A 53 -16.12 -0.55 5.88
C ALA A 53 -15.78 0.45 6.99
N LYS A 54 -14.49 0.70 7.23
CA LYS A 54 -14.05 1.71 8.21
C LYS A 54 -14.35 3.14 7.73
N LEU A 55 -14.17 3.44 6.44
CA LEU A 55 -14.54 4.74 5.88
C LEU A 55 -16.05 4.98 5.91
N ASP A 56 -16.85 3.97 5.61
CA ASP A 56 -18.31 4.02 5.71
C ASP A 56 -18.77 4.27 7.15
N GLN A 57 -18.14 3.59 8.11
CA GLN A 57 -18.47 3.70 9.53
C GLN A 57 -18.04 5.03 10.17
N TYR A 58 -16.87 5.58 9.82
CA TYR A 58 -16.28 6.74 10.49
C TYR A 58 -16.26 8.02 9.64
N GLY A 59 -16.57 7.94 8.35
CA GLY A 59 -16.41 9.05 7.41
C GLY A 59 -14.94 9.37 7.13
N PHE A 60 -14.71 10.35 6.25
CA PHE A 60 -13.37 10.89 6.02
C PHE A 60 -13.05 11.90 7.14
N PRO A 61 -11.93 11.77 7.88
CA PRO A 61 -11.49 12.85 8.75
C PRO A 61 -11.11 14.02 7.85
N VAL A 62 -12.01 15.00 7.74
CA VAL A 62 -11.68 16.31 7.20
C VAL A 62 -10.87 16.99 8.29
N GLU A 63 -9.55 16.78 8.25
CA GLU A 63 -8.64 17.58 9.08
C GLU A 63 -8.81 19.06 8.65
N PRO A 64 -8.99 19.98 9.61
CA PRO A 64 -9.18 21.41 9.32
C PRO A 64 -7.93 22.09 8.76
#